data_AF-A0A370FFW4-F1
#
_entry.id   AF-A0A370FFW4-F1
#
_cell.length_a   1.000
_cell.length_b   1.000
_cell.length_c   1.000
_cell.angle_alpha   90.00
_cell.angle_beta   90.00
_cell.angle_gamma   90.00
#
_symmetry.space_group_name_H-M   'P 1'
#
loop_
_entity.id
_entity.type
_entity.pdbx_description
1 polymer ?
#
loop_
_entity_poly.entity_id
_entity_poly.type
_entity_poly.pdbx_seq_one_letter_code
_entity_poly.pdbx_strand_id
1 'polypeptide(L)'
;MPPPPFGLLMPPCSASARPARHWIAVASAEHARLGRDHRPAGFMQVCHGRVAPLRRLAAGDCVAYYAPSERFGTRDRLQAFVSVGTVAPSAPYQADMGAGFVPWRRDMHYAEACEVPIAGVMDELDFTRDRRGWGYKLRFGLFEISADDMRRIADAMQARLPIADAA
;
A
#
# COMPACT_ATOMS: atom_id res chain seq x y z
N MET A 1 -55.40 16.70 2.87
CA MET A 1 -54.12 15.97 2.89
C MET A 1 -53.17 16.71 1.94
N PRO A 2 -52.10 17.37 2.41
CA PRO A 2 -51.16 18.02 1.50
C PRO A 2 -50.21 16.97 0.88
N PRO A 3 -49.77 17.13 -0.39
CA PRO A 3 -48.69 16.30 -0.93
C PRO A 3 -47.34 16.70 -0.28
N PRO A 4 -46.37 15.78 -0.16
CA PRO A 4 -45.03 16.15 0.30
C PRO A 4 -44.31 17.04 -0.74
N PRO A 5 -43.43 17.95 -0.31
CA PRO A 5 -42.69 18.83 -1.21
C PRO A 5 -41.64 18.03 -1.99
N PHE A 6 -41.42 18.47 -3.23
CA PHE A 6 -40.38 18.02 -4.15
C PHE A 6 -39.07 17.70 -3.41
N GLY A 7 -38.74 16.42 -3.31
CA GLY A 7 -37.42 15.98 -2.89
C GLY A 7 -36.41 16.42 -3.94
N LEU A 8 -35.52 17.33 -3.55
CA LEU A 8 -34.31 17.66 -4.29
C LEU A 8 -33.58 16.35 -4.62
N LEU A 9 -33.59 15.97 -5.89
CA LEU A 9 -32.70 14.97 -6.45
C LEU A 9 -31.27 15.48 -6.22
N MET A 10 -30.63 15.01 -5.16
CA MET A 10 -29.18 15.14 -5.01
C MET A 10 -28.56 14.55 -6.27
N PRO A 11 -27.81 15.31 -7.08
CA PRO A 11 -27.10 14.72 -8.20
C PRO A 11 -26.18 13.64 -7.65
N PRO A 12 -26.02 12.48 -8.31
CA PRO A 12 -24.93 11.58 -7.94
C PRO A 12 -23.67 12.42 -8.08
N CYS A 13 -22.99 12.63 -6.95
CA CYS A 13 -21.70 13.28 -6.93
C CYS A 13 -20.77 12.32 -7.68
N SER A 14 -20.71 12.46 -9.00
CA SER A 14 -19.81 11.72 -9.84
C SER A 14 -18.45 12.37 -9.63
N ALA A 15 -17.86 12.11 -8.46
CA ALA A 15 -16.46 12.32 -8.23
C ALA A 15 -15.77 11.48 -9.29
N SER A 16 -15.23 12.15 -10.31
CA SER A 16 -14.39 11.50 -11.31
C SER A 16 -13.28 10.79 -10.54
N ALA A 17 -13.38 9.46 -10.45
CA ALA A 17 -12.47 8.67 -9.65
C ALA A 17 -11.10 8.80 -10.31
N ARG A 18 -10.16 9.48 -9.64
CA ARG A 18 -8.77 9.50 -10.09
C ARG A 18 -8.33 8.04 -10.25
N PRO A 19 -7.71 7.65 -11.38
CA PRO A 19 -7.20 6.30 -11.54
C PRO A 19 -6.29 5.95 -10.36
N ALA A 20 -6.48 4.76 -9.78
CA ALA A 20 -5.71 4.30 -8.64
C ALA A 20 -4.21 4.34 -8.97
N ARG A 21 -3.41 4.83 -8.03
CA ARG A 21 -1.94 4.74 -8.11
C ARG A 21 -1.45 3.49 -7.41
N HIS A 22 -0.24 3.08 -7.77
CA HIS A 22 0.37 1.85 -7.28
C HIS A 22 1.70 2.15 -6.60
N TRP A 23 1.94 1.55 -5.45
CA TRP A 23 3.01 1.95 -4.56
C TRP A 23 3.77 0.76 -4.00
N ILE A 24 5.07 0.92 -3.82
CA ILE A 24 5.89 0.06 -2.98
C ILE A 24 6.17 0.76 -1.66
N ALA A 25 5.79 0.11 -0.56
CA ALA A 25 6.17 0.49 0.80
C ALA A 25 7.36 -0.38 1.25
N VAL A 26 8.38 0.24 1.85
CA VAL A 26 9.59 -0.47 2.31
C VAL A 26 9.61 -0.49 3.84
N ALA A 27 9.57 -1.68 4.42
CA ALA A 27 9.65 -1.91 5.88
C ALA A 27 10.15 -3.33 6.16
N SER A 28 10.52 -3.66 7.39
CA SER A 28 10.79 -5.07 7.74
C SER A 28 9.53 -5.93 7.59
N ALA A 29 9.71 -7.23 7.35
CA ALA A 29 8.59 -8.16 7.21
C ALA A 29 7.73 -8.21 8.47
N GLU A 30 8.36 -8.27 9.65
CA GLU A 30 7.67 -8.22 10.95
C GLU A 30 6.75 -7.00 11.06
N HIS A 31 7.24 -5.81 10.68
CA HIS A 31 6.45 -4.57 10.73
C HIS A 31 5.28 -4.60 9.76
N ALA A 32 5.51 -5.06 8.52
CA ALA A 32 4.48 -5.16 7.50
C ALA A 32 3.38 -6.18 7.89
N ARG A 33 3.78 -7.34 8.44
CA ARG A 33 2.84 -8.37 8.92
C ARG A 33 2.05 -7.88 10.12
N LEU A 34 2.69 -7.19 11.08
CA LEU A 34 1.99 -6.59 12.22
C LEU A 34 0.91 -5.60 11.77
N GLY A 35 1.22 -4.75 10.77
CA GLY A 35 0.23 -3.85 10.17
C GLY A 35 -0.90 -4.59 9.45
N ARG A 36 -0.58 -5.65 8.71
CA ARG A 36 -1.56 -6.52 8.01
C ARG A 36 -2.51 -7.25 8.97
N ASP A 37 -1.94 -7.84 10.02
CA ASP A 37 -2.64 -8.75 10.92
C ASP A 37 -3.37 -7.98 12.05
N HIS A 38 -3.17 -6.67 12.14
CA HIS A 38 -3.89 -5.80 13.06
C HIS A 38 -5.41 -5.88 12.85
N ARG A 39 -6.16 -5.78 13.96
CA ARG A 39 -7.63 -5.82 14.00
C ARG A 39 -8.16 -4.62 14.80
N PRO A 40 -9.34 -4.07 14.45
CA PRO A 40 -10.31 -4.59 13.47
C PRO A 40 -9.93 -4.35 12.00
N ALA A 41 -9.07 -3.37 11.73
CA ALA A 41 -8.57 -3.06 10.39
C ALA A 41 -7.04 -3.18 10.35
N GLY A 42 -6.52 -3.63 9.21
CA GLY A 42 -5.09 -3.55 8.92
C GLY A 42 -4.67 -2.11 8.66
N PHE A 43 -3.41 -1.79 8.89
CA PHE A 43 -2.87 -0.46 8.64
C PHE A 43 -1.52 -0.52 7.92
N MET A 44 -1.14 0.61 7.34
CA MET A 44 0.21 0.88 6.88
C MET A 44 0.84 2.02 7.69
N GLN A 45 2.12 1.86 7.96
CA GLN A 45 2.99 2.84 8.61
C GLN A 45 4.33 2.77 7.91
N VAL A 46 4.84 3.90 7.45
CA VAL A 46 6.10 3.98 6.68
C VAL A 46 6.93 5.17 7.14
N CYS A 47 8.19 5.22 6.71
CA CYS A 47 9.10 6.36 6.90
C CYS A 47 9.16 6.86 8.35
N HIS A 48 9.33 5.94 9.31
CA HIS A 48 9.39 6.23 10.75
C HIS A 48 8.12 6.89 11.32
N GLY A 49 6.95 6.64 10.72
CA GLY A 49 5.67 7.16 11.22
C GLY A 49 5.40 8.61 10.81
N ARG A 50 6.05 9.11 9.75
CA ARG A 50 5.81 10.47 9.24
C ARG A 50 4.52 10.54 8.42
N VAL A 51 3.80 11.66 8.52
CA VAL A 51 2.55 11.89 7.78
C VAL A 51 2.75 12.19 6.30
N ALA A 52 3.85 12.86 5.93
CA ALA A 52 4.04 13.38 4.58
C ALA A 52 3.98 12.31 3.47
N PRO A 53 4.59 11.12 3.62
CA PRO A 53 4.42 10.03 2.66
C PRO A 53 2.98 9.53 2.56
N LEU A 54 2.26 9.44 3.69
CA LEU A 54 0.89 8.92 3.73
C LEU A 54 -0.14 9.85 3.07
N ARG A 55 0.16 11.16 3.01
CA ARG A 55 -0.67 12.15 2.31
C ARG A 55 -0.64 12.02 0.79
N ARG A 56 0.35 11.31 0.24
CA ARG A 56 0.45 11.04 -1.21
C ARG A 56 -0.52 9.95 -1.66
N LEU A 57 -0.94 9.09 -0.73
CA LEU A 57 -1.87 7.99 -0.97
C LEU A 57 -3.31 8.51 -0.97
N ALA A 58 -4.12 7.99 -1.88
CA ALA A 58 -5.57 8.17 -1.85
C ALA A 58 -6.28 6.83 -1.63
N ALA A 59 -7.55 6.89 -1.23
CA ALA A 59 -8.41 5.72 -1.16
C ALA A 59 -8.42 4.98 -2.51
N GLY A 60 -8.31 3.65 -2.48
CA GLY A 60 -8.25 2.80 -3.66
C GLY A 60 -6.86 2.65 -4.30
N ASP A 61 -5.86 3.42 -3.89
CA ASP A 61 -4.48 3.16 -4.31
C ASP A 61 -4.03 1.78 -3.84
N CYS A 62 -3.24 1.08 -4.66
CA CYS A 62 -2.69 -0.23 -4.33
C CYS A 62 -1.30 -0.08 -3.69
N VAL A 63 -1.01 -0.85 -2.65
CA VAL A 63 0.28 -0.84 -1.97
C VAL A 63 0.78 -2.27 -1.78
N ALA A 64 2.01 -2.55 -2.22
CA ALA A 64 2.73 -3.76 -1.89
C ALA A 64 3.88 -3.43 -0.92
N TYR A 65 4.01 -4.21 0.15
CA TYR A 65 5.14 -4.11 1.07
C TYR A 65 6.29 -4.97 0.56
N TYR A 66 7.42 -4.33 0.28
CA TYR A 66 8.70 -4.98 0.05
C TYR A 66 9.55 -4.93 1.32
N ALA A 67 10.00 -6.10 1.75
CA ALA A 67 10.82 -6.30 2.93
C ALA A 67 12.28 -6.60 2.56
N PRO A 68 13.23 -5.68 2.80
CA PRO A 68 14.65 -5.96 2.62
C PRO A 68 15.18 -6.92 3.69
N SER A 69 14.50 -7.00 4.84
CA SER A 69 14.87 -7.84 5.98
C SER A 69 13.66 -8.38 6.74
N GLU A 70 13.85 -9.46 7.49
CA GLU A 70 12.81 -10.07 8.34
C GLU A 70 12.43 -9.14 9.50
N ARG A 71 13.45 -8.66 10.22
CA ARG A 71 13.31 -7.76 11.38
C ARG A 71 13.95 -6.41 11.11
N PHE A 72 13.54 -5.41 11.89
CA PHE A 72 14.14 -4.08 11.77
C PHE A 72 15.60 -4.10 12.23
N GLY A 73 16.49 -3.51 11.43
CA GLY A 73 17.92 -3.42 11.73
C GLY A 73 18.75 -4.66 11.43
N THR A 74 18.12 -5.77 11.01
CA THR A 74 18.84 -6.98 10.61
C THR A 74 19.35 -6.89 9.17
N ARG A 75 20.36 -7.70 8.84
CA ARG A 75 20.97 -7.81 7.50
C ARG A 75 20.76 -9.21 6.89
N ASP A 76 19.66 -9.86 7.26
CA ASP A 76 19.30 -11.22 6.81
C ASP A 76 18.92 -11.30 5.32
N ARG A 77 18.71 -10.16 4.66
CA ARG A 77 18.43 -10.05 3.22
C ARG A 77 17.22 -10.87 2.78
N LEU A 78 16.11 -10.79 3.52
CA LEU A 78 14.85 -11.43 3.12
C LEU A 78 14.45 -11.10 1.67
N GLN A 79 14.48 -9.81 1.31
CA GLN A 79 14.21 -9.30 -0.05
C GLN A 79 12.95 -9.90 -0.68
N ALA A 80 11.80 -9.74 -0.03
CA ALA A 80 10.53 -10.34 -0.45
C ALA A 80 9.37 -9.34 -0.43
N PHE A 81 8.36 -9.56 -1.26
CA PHE A 81 7.04 -8.98 -1.06
C PHE A 81 6.27 -9.79 -0.03
N VAL A 82 5.74 -9.13 1.00
CA VAL A 82 5.20 -9.81 2.20
C VAL A 82 3.73 -9.51 2.48
N SER A 83 3.19 -8.43 1.91
CA SER A 83 1.77 -8.12 1.95
C SER A 83 1.40 -7.17 0.82
N VAL A 84 0.13 -7.20 0.40
CA VAL A 84 -0.40 -6.33 -0.63
C VAL A 84 -1.87 -6.03 -0.37
N GLY A 85 -2.33 -4.85 -0.76
CA GLY A 85 -3.72 -4.44 -0.55
C GLY A 85 -4.03 -3.06 -1.10
N THR A 86 -5.22 -2.55 -0.75
CA THR A 86 -5.70 -1.23 -1.16
C THR A 86 -5.86 -0.29 0.02
N VAL A 87 -5.55 0.99 -0.20
CA VAL A 87 -5.74 2.05 0.79
C VAL A 87 -7.23 2.26 1.08
N ALA A 88 -7.60 2.23 2.35
CA ALA A 88 -8.97 2.45 2.78
C ALA A 88 -9.37 3.94 2.65
N PRO A 89 -10.69 4.26 2.68
CA PRO A 89 -11.19 5.63 2.57
C PRO A 89 -10.76 6.58 3.70
N SER A 90 -10.30 6.05 4.85
CA SER A 90 -9.94 6.86 6.01
C SER A 90 -8.72 7.74 5.73
N ALA A 91 -8.73 8.94 6.34
CA ALA A 91 -7.58 9.83 6.33
C ALA A 91 -6.45 9.26 7.20
N PRO A 92 -5.18 9.65 6.97
CA PRO A 92 -4.11 9.31 7.90
C PRO A 92 -4.44 9.79 9.31
N TYR A 93 -4.13 8.97 10.30
CA TYR A 93 -4.41 9.23 11.71
C TYR A 93 -3.20 8.90 12.57
N GLN A 94 -3.18 9.40 13.80
CA GLN A 94 -2.15 9.11 14.78
C GLN A 94 -2.58 7.96 15.68
N ALA A 95 -1.66 7.04 15.96
CA ALA A 95 -1.87 5.97 16.92
C ALA A 95 -0.85 6.09 18.05
N ASP A 96 -1.30 6.23 19.28
CA ASP A 96 -0.41 6.21 20.45
C ASP A 96 -0.02 4.77 20.75
N MET A 97 1.28 4.48 20.63
CA MET A 97 1.85 3.16 20.93
C MET A 97 2.39 3.07 22.36
N GLY A 98 2.18 4.11 23.18
CA GLY A 98 2.82 4.28 24.48
C GLY A 98 4.25 4.82 24.35
N ALA A 99 4.86 5.14 25.50
CA ALA A 99 6.24 5.63 25.59
C ALA A 99 6.55 6.89 24.74
N GLY A 100 5.53 7.70 24.43
CA GLY A 100 5.68 8.96 23.70
C GLY A 100 5.86 8.80 22.18
N PHE A 101 5.71 7.60 21.63
CA PHE A 101 5.79 7.38 20.19
C PHE A 101 4.39 7.35 19.56
N VAL A 102 4.07 8.40 18.79
CA VAL A 102 2.75 8.60 18.17
C VAL A 102 2.87 8.65 16.63
N PRO A 103 3.09 7.50 15.97
CA PRO A 103 3.25 7.42 14.53
C PRO A 103 1.94 7.71 13.78
N TRP A 104 2.10 8.21 12.55
CA TRP A 104 1.01 8.28 11.59
C TRP A 104 0.80 6.94 10.90
N ARG A 105 -0.47 6.56 10.78
CA ARG A 105 -0.97 5.35 10.13
C ARG A 105 -2.03 5.69 9.11
N ARG A 106 -2.30 4.74 8.21
CA ARG A 106 -3.45 4.77 7.33
C ARG A 106 -4.02 3.37 7.21
N ASP A 107 -5.34 3.24 7.21
CA ASP A 107 -5.97 1.94 7.12
C ASP A 107 -5.83 1.35 5.71
N MET A 108 -5.74 0.02 5.68
CA MET A 108 -5.54 -0.77 4.49
C MET A 108 -6.53 -1.94 4.50
N HIS A 109 -7.08 -2.25 3.33
CA HIS A 109 -7.73 -3.52 3.07
C HIS A 109 -6.70 -4.45 2.42
N TYR A 110 -6.11 -5.35 3.20
CA TYR A 110 -5.14 -6.32 2.70
C TYR A 110 -5.84 -7.47 1.99
N ALA A 111 -5.25 -7.93 0.90
CA ALA A 111 -5.66 -9.14 0.21
C ALA A 111 -5.03 -10.37 0.89
N GLU A 112 -5.68 -11.53 0.75
CA GLU A 112 -4.99 -12.80 0.95
C GLU A 112 -3.90 -12.94 -0.10
N ALA A 113 -2.69 -13.26 0.34
CA ALA A 113 -1.51 -13.24 -0.51
C ALA A 113 -0.42 -14.16 0.03
N CYS A 114 0.32 -14.79 -0.87
CA CYS A 114 1.54 -15.53 -0.61
C CYS A 114 2.75 -14.58 -0.65
N GLU A 115 3.72 -14.78 0.24
CA GLU A 115 4.97 -14.01 0.20
C GLU A 115 5.87 -14.49 -0.93
N VAL A 116 6.51 -13.56 -1.64
CA VAL A 116 7.29 -13.85 -2.85
C VAL A 116 8.66 -13.18 -2.77
N PRO A 117 9.76 -13.94 -2.86
CA PRO A 117 11.09 -13.36 -3.02
C PRO A 117 11.17 -12.51 -4.31
N ILE A 118 11.69 -11.29 -4.21
CA ILE A 118 11.76 -10.38 -5.36
C ILE A 118 12.56 -10.98 -6.52
N ALA A 119 13.55 -11.82 -6.22
CA ALA A 119 14.38 -12.51 -7.22
C ALA A 119 13.56 -13.29 -8.25
N GLY A 120 12.37 -13.80 -7.89
CA GLY A 120 11.51 -14.55 -8.80
C GLY A 120 10.77 -13.70 -9.83
N VAL A 121 10.67 -12.38 -9.62
CA VAL A 121 9.91 -11.46 -10.48
C VAL A 121 10.72 -10.25 -10.94
N MET A 122 11.93 -10.07 -10.43
CA MET A 122 12.75 -8.87 -10.61
C MET A 122 13.06 -8.56 -12.08
N ASP A 123 13.19 -9.55 -12.95
CA ASP A 123 13.51 -9.29 -14.36
C ASP A 123 12.27 -8.83 -15.17
N GLU A 124 11.07 -9.00 -14.61
CA GLU A 124 9.81 -8.62 -15.26
C GLU A 124 9.33 -7.22 -14.87
N LEU A 125 9.76 -6.72 -13.70
CA LEU A 125 9.32 -5.44 -13.15
C LEU A 125 10.10 -4.26 -13.77
N ASP A 126 9.37 -3.29 -14.31
CA ASP A 126 9.95 -2.09 -14.93
C ASP A 126 10.83 -1.34 -13.93
N PHE A 127 10.39 -1.22 -12.66
CA PHE A 127 11.12 -0.44 -11.66
C PHE A 127 12.49 -1.04 -11.25
N THR A 128 12.73 -2.32 -11.53
CA THR A 128 13.99 -3.05 -11.22
C THR A 128 14.89 -3.26 -12.44
N ARG A 129 14.42 -2.99 -13.67
CA ARG A 129 15.22 -3.16 -14.90
C ARG A 129 16.53 -2.38 -14.88
N ASP A 130 16.52 -1.15 -14.35
CA ASP A 130 17.77 -0.47 -14.00
C ASP A 130 18.29 -1.03 -12.67
N ARG A 131 19.06 -2.12 -12.79
CA ARG A 131 19.65 -2.86 -11.65
C ARG A 131 20.48 -1.98 -10.71
N ARG A 132 20.98 -0.82 -11.18
CA ARG A 132 21.71 0.15 -10.34
C ARG A 132 20.77 1.15 -9.66
N GLY A 133 19.67 1.51 -10.30
CA GLY A 133 18.72 2.53 -9.82
C GLY A 133 17.71 2.03 -8.79
N TRP A 134 17.31 0.76 -8.81
CA TRP A 134 16.19 0.31 -7.97
C TRP A 134 16.55 0.25 -6.47
N GLY A 135 17.77 -0.18 -6.12
CA GLY A 135 18.24 -0.18 -4.74
C GLY A 135 18.22 1.22 -4.11
N TYR A 136 18.46 2.26 -4.93
CA TYR A 136 18.31 3.65 -4.51
C TYR A 136 16.85 4.02 -4.22
N LYS A 137 15.88 3.55 -5.01
CA LYS A 137 14.44 3.83 -4.75
C LYS A 137 13.98 3.32 -3.38
N LEU A 138 14.54 2.20 -2.91
CA LEU A 138 14.19 1.61 -1.61
C LEU A 138 14.42 2.58 -0.43
N ARG A 139 15.39 3.48 -0.54
CA ARG A 139 15.75 4.43 0.52
C ARG A 139 14.65 5.45 0.82
N PHE A 140 13.69 5.63 -0.09
CA PHE A 140 12.58 6.56 0.09
C PHE A 140 11.50 6.03 1.03
N GLY A 141 11.47 4.72 1.31
CA GLY A 141 10.45 4.10 2.16
C GLY A 141 9.05 3.98 1.53
N LEU A 142 8.73 4.83 0.55
CA LEU A 142 7.49 4.78 -0.23
C LEU A 142 7.72 5.40 -1.62
N PHE A 143 7.52 4.63 -2.69
CA PHE A 143 7.64 5.11 -4.07
C PHE A 143 6.56 4.53 -4.99
N GLU A 144 6.26 5.26 -6.05
CA GLU A 144 5.22 4.91 -7.03
C GLU A 144 5.79 3.95 -8.09
N ILE A 145 4.96 3.01 -8.56
CA ILE A 145 5.25 2.05 -9.64
C ILE A 145 4.11 2.03 -10.67
N SER A 146 4.34 1.40 -11.82
CA SER A 146 3.31 1.25 -12.85
C SER A 146 2.19 0.29 -12.40
N ALA A 147 1.04 0.39 -13.04
CA ALA A 147 -0.05 -0.57 -12.86
C ALA A 147 0.37 -1.99 -13.28
N ASP A 148 1.18 -2.11 -14.34
CA ASP A 148 1.69 -3.39 -14.83
C ASP A 148 2.64 -4.05 -13.84
N ASP A 149 3.54 -3.29 -13.21
CA ASP A 149 4.41 -3.80 -12.13
C ASP A 149 3.57 -4.31 -10.95
N MET A 150 2.54 -3.55 -10.54
CA MET A 150 1.67 -3.97 -9.45
C MET A 150 0.88 -5.24 -9.80
N ARG A 151 0.41 -5.37 -11.05
CA ARG A 151 -0.29 -6.57 -11.51
C ARG A 151 0.63 -7.79 -11.45
N ARG A 152 1.86 -7.68 -11.96
CA ARG A 152 2.86 -8.76 -11.89
C ARG A 152 3.18 -9.17 -10.44
N ILE A 153 3.32 -8.19 -9.54
CA ILE A 153 3.53 -8.47 -8.11
C ILE A 153 2.33 -9.19 -7.53
N ALA A 154 1.11 -8.69 -7.77
CA ALA A 154 -0.12 -9.30 -7.25
C ALA A 154 -0.30 -10.73 -7.76
N ASP A 155 -0.07 -10.97 -9.05
CA ASP A 155 -0.16 -12.29 -9.68
C ASP A 155 0.83 -13.27 -9.07
N ALA A 156 2.10 -12.85 -8.91
CA ALA A 156 3.13 -13.68 -8.28
C ALA A 156 2.78 -13.98 -6.81
N MET A 157 2.20 -13.01 -6.10
CA MET A 157 1.71 -13.16 -4.73
C MET A 157 0.38 -13.92 -4.65
N GLN A 158 -0.21 -14.33 -5.77
CA GLN A 158 -1.52 -14.98 -5.84
C GLN A 158 -2.65 -14.14 -5.20
N ALA A 159 -2.49 -12.81 -5.24
CA ALA A 159 -3.39 -11.85 -4.60
C ALA A 159 -4.36 -11.25 -5.61
N ARG A 160 -5.63 -11.10 -5.23
CA ARG A 160 -6.63 -10.39 -6.04
C ARG A 160 -6.70 -8.92 -5.63
N LEU A 161 -6.39 -8.04 -6.56
CA LEU A 161 -6.50 -6.59 -6.39
C LEU A 161 -7.42 -5.99 -7.46
N PRO A 162 -8.17 -4.92 -7.13
CA PRO A 162 -9.00 -4.20 -8.10
C PRO A 162 -8.15 -3.23 -8.94
N ILE A 163 -7.19 -3.77 -9.71
CA ILE A 163 -6.37 -2.99 -10.65
C ILE A 163 -7.17 -2.87 -11.95
N ALA A 164 -7.49 -1.64 -12.36
CA ALA A 164 -8.15 -1.42 -13.65
C ALA A 164 -7.25 -1.90 -14.79
N ASP A 165 -7.86 -2.44 -15.86
CA ASP A 165 -7.13 -2.77 -17.07
C ASP A 165 -6.56 -1.49 -17.70
N ALA A 166 -5.39 -1.62 -18.32
CA ALA A 166 -4.86 -0.57 -19.16
C ALA A 166 -5.81 -0.44 -20.37
N ALA A 167 -6.45 0.73 -20.52
CA ALA A 167 -7.28 1.05 -21.67
C ALA A 167 -6.48 1.07 -22.97
#